data_AF-A0A7Z9M427-F1
#
_entry.id   AF-A0A7Z9M427-F1
#
_cell.length_a   1.000
_cell.length_b   1.000
_cell.length_c   1.000
_cell.angle_alpha   90.00
_cell.angle_beta   90.00
_cell.angle_gamma   90.00
#
_symmetry.space_group_name_H-M   'P 1'
#
loop_
_entity.id
_entity.type
_entity.pdbx_description
1 polymer ?
#
loop_
_entity_poly.entity_id
_entity_poly.type
_entity_poly.pdbx_seq_one_letter_code
_entity_poly.pdbx_strand_id
1 'polypeptide(L)'
;MYAIVVGCGTTGIKVAEWLMASGAEVTLIEKIAENQKFADNLLGSVVVLGDGTMIDTQNTAGTKRADLFISTSSSDEDNMLACQIAKHHFGVDRTIAISGNSDNANLLSLLGIDIVVDVTELITEKIQSLVAPMLVEDL
;
A
#
# COMPACT_ATOMS: atom_id res chain seq x y z
N MET A 1 10.49 -4.38 -13.58
CA MET A 1 9.22 -4.02 -12.95
C MET A 1 9.42 -2.71 -12.22
N TYR A 2 8.53 -1.74 -12.43
CA TYR A 2 8.47 -0.49 -11.70
C TYR A 2 7.24 -0.46 -10.79
N ALA A 3 7.47 -0.24 -9.50
CA ALA A 3 6.42 -0.20 -8.49
C ALA A 3 6.39 1.15 -7.77
N ILE A 4 5.18 1.62 -7.47
CA ILE A 4 4.97 2.76 -6.59
C ILE A 4 4.35 2.30 -5.29
N VAL A 5 4.85 2.81 -4.17
CA VAL A 5 4.31 2.58 -2.84
C VAL A 5 3.95 3.91 -2.19
N VAL A 6 2.69 4.09 -1.81
CA VAL A 6 2.22 5.28 -1.09
C VAL A 6 2.23 5.01 0.41
N GLY A 7 2.85 5.91 1.16
CA GLY A 7 3.05 5.85 2.61
C GLY A 7 4.40 5.23 2.98
N CYS A 8 5.20 5.96 3.75
CA CYS A 8 6.46 5.51 4.35
C CYS A 8 6.26 5.04 5.80
N GLY A 9 5.08 4.48 6.11
CA GLY A 9 4.85 3.79 7.38
C GLY A 9 5.57 2.43 7.42
N THR A 10 5.44 1.70 8.52
CA THR A 10 6.09 0.39 8.71
C THR A 10 5.81 -0.59 7.57
N THR A 11 4.56 -0.66 7.12
CA THR A 11 4.18 -1.57 6.03
C THR A 11 4.76 -1.14 4.69
N GLY A 12 4.60 0.13 4.30
CA GLY A 12 5.11 0.65 3.04
C GLY A 12 6.63 0.51 2.91
N ILE A 13 7.37 0.80 3.99
CA ILE A 13 8.82 0.60 4.02
C ILE A 13 9.20 -0.87 3.81
N LYS A 14 8.60 -1.81 4.58
CA LYS A 14 8.92 -3.24 4.44
C LYS A 14 8.56 -3.79 3.06
N VAL A 15 7.46 -3.33 2.48
CA VAL A 15 7.08 -3.68 1.11
C VAL A 15 8.10 -3.16 0.11
N ALA A 16 8.53 -1.90 0.25
CA ALA A 16 9.55 -1.31 -0.61
C ALA A 16 10.90 -2.04 -0.49
N GLU A 17 11.35 -2.33 0.72
CA GLU A 17 12.57 -3.12 0.99
C GLU A 17 12.53 -4.47 0.28
N TRP A 18 11.42 -5.21 0.45
CA TRP A 18 11.26 -6.53 -0.18
C TRP A 18 11.23 -6.44 -1.71
N LEU A 19 10.52 -5.45 -2.27
CA LEU A 19 10.48 -5.22 -3.72
C LEU A 19 11.87 -4.90 -4.28
N MET A 20 12.62 -3.99 -3.64
CA MET A 20 13.98 -3.64 -4.04
C MET A 20 14.93 -4.82 -3.94
N ALA A 21 14.88 -5.58 -2.83
CA ALA A 21 15.68 -6.79 -2.65
C ALA A 21 15.36 -7.87 -3.70
N SER A 22 14.14 -7.86 -4.24
CA SER A 22 13.70 -8.73 -5.33
C SER A 22 14.06 -8.21 -6.73
N GLY A 23 14.79 -7.09 -6.83
CA GLY A 23 15.25 -6.50 -8.09
C GLY A 23 14.25 -5.56 -8.78
N ALA A 24 13.18 -5.15 -8.10
CA ALA A 24 12.25 -4.15 -8.63
C ALA A 24 12.83 -2.73 -8.48
N GLU A 25 12.49 -1.86 -9.42
CA GLU A 25 12.66 -0.42 -9.26
C GLU A 25 11.46 0.12 -8.49
N VAL A 26 11.69 0.87 -7.41
CA VAL A 26 10.64 1.32 -6.50
C VAL A 26 10.72 2.83 -6.30
N THR A 27 9.57 3.49 -6.30
CA THR A 27 9.42 4.87 -5.83
C THR A 27 8.38 4.93 -4.73
N LEU A 28 8.74 5.58 -3.62
CA LEU A 28 7.82 5.84 -2.52
C LEU A 28 7.19 7.22 -2.68
N ILE A 29 5.95 7.39 -2.22
CA ILE A 29 5.29 8.68 -2.09
C ILE A 29 4.94 8.88 -0.62
N GLU A 30 5.34 10.00 -0.04
CA GLU A 30 5.08 10.32 1.36
C GLU A 30 4.79 11.81 1.54
N LYS A 31 3.75 12.15 2.31
CA LYS A 31 3.31 13.53 2.55
C LYS A 31 4.01 14.18 3.74
N ILE A 32 4.50 13.37 4.68
CA ILE A 32 5.18 13.80 5.91
C ILE A 32 6.70 13.84 5.66
N ALA A 33 7.28 15.04 5.64
CA ALA A 33 8.70 15.25 5.36
C ALA A 33 9.66 14.49 6.30
N GLU A 34 9.25 14.25 7.55
CA GLU A 34 10.04 13.48 8.51
C GLU A 34 10.14 12.01 8.12
N ASN A 35 9.01 11.39 7.74
CA ASN A 35 8.96 10.01 7.24
C ASN A 35 9.72 9.86 5.92
N GLN A 36 9.64 10.88 5.05
CA GLN A 36 10.39 10.93 3.80
C GLN A 36 11.90 10.87 4.05
N LYS A 37 12.42 11.72 4.96
CA LYS A 37 13.84 11.71 5.34
C LYS A 37 14.27 10.38 5.95
N PHE A 38 13.41 9.79 6.79
CA PHE A 38 13.67 8.48 7.38
C PHE A 38 13.81 7.40 6.31
N ALA A 39 12.85 7.32 5.38
CA ALA A 39 12.86 6.35 4.30
C ALA A 39 14.03 6.56 3.33
N ASP A 40 14.37 7.80 2.97
CA ASP A 40 15.54 8.11 2.13
C ASP A 40 16.85 7.63 2.76
N ASN A 41 17.02 7.81 4.07
CA ASN A 41 18.21 7.34 4.78
C ASN A 41 18.31 5.81 4.80
N LEU A 42 17.18 5.12 4.79
CA LEU A 42 17.11 3.65 4.87
C LEU A 42 17.24 2.99 3.50
N LEU A 43 16.60 3.55 2.48
CA LEU A 43 16.38 2.94 1.17
C LEU A 43 17.15 3.62 0.03
N GLY A 44 17.81 4.75 0.31
CA GLY A 44 18.32 5.67 -0.72
C GLY A 44 17.23 6.63 -1.19
N SER A 45 17.62 7.74 -1.83
CA SER A 45 16.72 8.82 -2.28
C SER A 45 15.72 8.38 -3.35
N VAL A 46 14.69 7.65 -2.93
CA VAL A 46 13.66 7.02 -3.75
C VAL A 46 12.26 7.52 -3.41
N VAL A 47 12.16 8.52 -2.53
CA VAL A 47 10.88 9.05 -2.05
C VAL A 47 10.54 10.38 -2.71
N VAL A 48 9.34 10.47 -3.28
CA VAL A 48 8.72 11.73 -3.71
C VAL A 48 7.92 12.30 -2.54
N LEU A 49 8.29 13.51 -2.10
CA LEU A 49 7.55 14.25 -1.08
C LEU A 49 6.26 14.83 -1.69
N GLY A 50 5.12 14.38 -1.21
CA GLY A 50 3.81 14.88 -1.64
C GLY A 50 2.66 13.98 -1.21
N ASP A 51 1.43 14.44 -1.47
CA ASP A 51 0.23 13.66 -1.17
C ASP A 51 -0.08 12.69 -2.32
N GLY A 52 -0.15 11.39 -2.01
CA GLY A 52 -0.44 10.34 -3.00
C GLY A 52 -1.83 10.43 -3.63
N THR A 53 -2.73 11.26 -3.08
CA THR A 53 -4.04 11.56 -3.67
C THR A 53 -3.99 12.70 -4.70
N MET A 54 -2.82 13.31 -4.92
CA MET A 54 -2.64 14.38 -5.90
C MET A 54 -2.07 13.83 -7.21
N ILE A 55 -2.72 14.16 -8.32
CA ILE A 55 -2.30 13.76 -9.67
C ILE A 55 -0.86 14.22 -9.95
N ASP A 56 -0.51 15.47 -9.61
CA ASP A 56 0.84 16.01 -9.86
C ASP A 56 1.93 15.25 -9.09
N THR A 57 1.63 14.81 -7.86
CA THR A 57 2.55 14.00 -7.05
C THR A 57 2.74 12.62 -7.69
N GLN A 58 1.66 11.95 -8.07
CA GLN A 58 1.73 10.67 -8.78
C GLN A 58 2.46 10.78 -10.12
N ASN A 59 2.26 11.87 -10.86
CA ASN A 59 2.96 12.13 -12.11
C ASN A 59 4.47 12.32 -11.88
N THR A 60 4.84 13.07 -10.85
CA THR A 60 6.25 13.26 -10.42
C THR A 60 6.90 11.94 -10.03
N ALA A 61 6.15 11.06 -9.37
CA ALA A 61 6.57 9.69 -9.06
C ALA A 61 6.55 8.74 -10.27
N GLY A 62 6.24 9.21 -11.49
CA GLY A 62 6.30 8.40 -12.69
C GLY A 62 5.18 7.35 -12.81
N THR A 63 4.02 7.56 -12.19
CA THR A 63 2.94 6.56 -12.13
C THR A 63 2.50 6.00 -13.48
N LYS A 64 2.59 6.78 -14.55
CA LYS A 64 2.26 6.34 -15.92
C LYS A 64 3.06 5.13 -16.42
N ARG A 65 4.27 4.88 -15.89
CA ARG A 65 5.10 3.72 -16.27
C ARG A 65 5.05 2.59 -15.25
N ALA A 66 4.27 2.73 -14.17
CA ALA A 66 4.23 1.76 -13.10
C ALA A 66 3.46 0.50 -13.51
N ASP A 67 4.07 -0.65 -13.28
CA ASP A 67 3.41 -1.95 -13.42
C ASP A 67 2.51 -2.25 -12.20
N LEU A 68 2.82 -1.62 -11.07
CA LEU A 68 2.20 -1.88 -9.78
C LEU A 68 2.11 -0.59 -8.95
N PHE A 69 0.94 -0.35 -8.34
CA PHE A 69 0.73 0.76 -7.40
C PHE A 69 0.14 0.22 -6.09
N ILE A 70 0.82 0.46 -4.98
CA ILE A 70 0.44 -0.05 -3.65
C ILE A 70 0.19 1.14 -2.73
N SER A 71 -0.99 1.25 -2.13
CA SER A 71 -1.28 2.28 -1.12
C SER A 71 -1.38 1.67 0.27
N THR A 72 -0.52 2.15 1.17
CA THR A 72 -0.36 1.67 2.55
C THR A 72 -0.53 2.77 3.60
N SER A 73 -1.24 3.85 3.24
CA SER A 73 -1.62 4.92 4.17
C SER A 73 -2.51 4.37 5.30
N SER A 74 -2.54 5.08 6.43
CA SER A 74 -3.45 4.78 7.53
C SER A 74 -4.90 5.18 7.26
N SER A 75 -5.15 5.92 6.17
CA SER A 75 -6.48 6.34 5.72
C SER A 75 -6.94 5.44 4.57
N ASP A 76 -8.01 4.68 4.80
CA ASP A 76 -8.66 3.87 3.76
C ASP A 76 -9.16 4.73 2.59
N GLU A 77 -9.60 5.96 2.88
CA GLU A 77 -10.05 6.93 1.88
C GLU A 77 -8.89 7.40 1.00
N ASP A 78 -7.72 7.69 1.60
CA ASP A 78 -6.50 8.04 0.87
C ASP A 78 -6.06 6.87 -0.02
N ASN A 79 -6.10 5.64 0.52
CA ASN A 79 -5.72 4.43 -0.21
C ASN A 79 -6.63 4.19 -1.42
N MET A 80 -7.94 4.35 -1.20
CA MET A 80 -8.93 4.24 -2.26
C MET A 80 -8.69 5.28 -3.35
N LEU A 81 -8.61 6.57 -2.98
CA LEU A 81 -8.46 7.64 -3.94
C LEU A 81 -7.13 7.56 -4.71
N ALA A 82 -6.01 7.28 -4.02
CA ALA A 82 -4.71 7.15 -4.66
C ALA A 82 -4.69 6.01 -5.69
N CYS A 83 -5.22 4.83 -5.35
CA CYS A 83 -5.33 3.70 -6.28
C CYS A 83 -6.26 4.00 -7.46
N GLN A 84 -7.38 4.68 -7.23
CA GLN A 84 -8.31 5.08 -8.30
C GLN A 84 -7.65 6.02 -9.31
N ILE A 85 -6.88 7.01 -8.83
CA ILE A 85 -6.12 7.90 -9.71
C ILE A 85 -5.08 7.11 -10.49
N ALA A 86 -4.30 6.25 -9.83
CA ALA A 86 -3.30 5.42 -10.50
C ALA A 86 -3.91 4.57 -11.63
N LYS A 87 -5.05 3.94 -11.36
CA LYS A 87 -5.74 3.08 -12.33
C LYS A 87 -6.39 3.86 -13.47
N HIS A 88 -7.23 4.84 -13.14
CA HIS A 88 -8.09 5.49 -14.13
C HIS A 88 -7.44 6.68 -14.83
N HIS A 89 -6.52 7.39 -14.16
CA HIS A 89 -5.81 8.53 -14.75
C HIS A 89 -4.51 8.09 -15.42
N PHE A 90 -3.73 7.23 -14.77
CA PHE A 90 -2.42 6.82 -15.26
C PHE A 90 -2.42 5.47 -16.00
N GLY A 91 -3.49 4.68 -15.89
CA GLY A 91 -3.61 3.40 -16.58
C GLY A 91 -2.76 2.30 -15.96
N VAL A 92 -2.48 2.36 -14.65
CA VAL A 92 -1.74 1.30 -13.96
C VAL A 92 -2.58 0.02 -13.95
N ASP A 93 -1.99 -1.07 -14.45
CA ASP A 93 -2.68 -2.35 -14.61
C ASP A 93 -3.08 -3.00 -13.28
N ARG A 94 -2.25 -2.85 -12.24
CA ARG A 94 -2.43 -3.49 -10.93
C ARG A 94 -2.32 -2.53 -9.77
N THR A 95 -3.38 -2.45 -8.99
CA THR A 95 -3.48 -1.64 -7.78
C THR A 95 -3.71 -2.49 -6.55
N ILE A 96 -3.01 -2.18 -5.45
CA ILE A 96 -3.19 -2.84 -4.14
C ILE A 96 -3.46 -1.78 -3.09
N ALA A 97 -4.52 -1.94 -2.31
CA ALA A 97 -4.84 -1.05 -1.20
C ALA A 97 -4.93 -1.83 0.12
N ILE A 98 -4.41 -1.24 1.19
CA ILE A 98 -4.62 -1.75 2.55
C ILE A 98 -5.88 -1.11 3.13
N SER A 99 -6.71 -1.90 3.82
CA SER A 99 -7.82 -1.38 4.60
C SER A 99 -7.81 -1.97 6.01
N GLY A 100 -7.99 -1.09 7.00
CA GLY A 100 -8.16 -1.51 8.39
C GLY A 100 -9.62 -1.79 8.78
N ASN A 101 -10.57 -1.54 7.88
CA ASN A 101 -11.99 -1.67 8.13
C ASN A 101 -12.63 -2.57 7.07
N SER A 102 -13.14 -3.72 7.48
CA SER A 102 -13.72 -4.71 6.57
C SER A 102 -14.90 -4.19 5.75
N ASP A 103 -15.69 -3.24 6.27
CA ASP A 103 -16.76 -2.60 5.50
C ASP A 103 -16.18 -1.76 4.35
N ASN A 104 -15.08 -1.05 4.60
CA ASN A 104 -14.38 -0.29 3.58
C ASN A 104 -13.73 -1.22 2.55
N ALA A 105 -13.14 -2.33 2.98
CA ALA A 105 -12.46 -3.27 2.07
C ALA A 105 -13.38 -3.80 0.95
N ASN A 106 -14.64 -4.09 1.30
CA ASN A 106 -15.66 -4.48 0.34
C ASN A 106 -15.98 -3.36 -0.67
N LEU A 107 -16.08 -2.12 -0.20
CA LEU A 107 -16.34 -0.95 -1.04
C LEU A 107 -15.17 -0.66 -1.99
N LEU A 108 -13.92 -0.75 -1.52
CA LEU A 108 -12.72 -0.59 -2.35
C LEU A 108 -12.71 -1.59 -3.52
N SER A 109 -13.10 -2.84 -3.25
CA SER A 109 -13.20 -3.89 -4.27
C SER A 109 -14.28 -3.59 -5.31
N LEU A 110 -15.45 -3.10 -4.87
CA LEU A 110 -16.55 -2.72 -5.77
C LEU A 110 -16.17 -1.56 -6.70
N LEU A 111 -15.30 -0.66 -6.24
CA LEU A 111 -14.80 0.47 -7.03
C LEU A 111 -13.68 0.08 -8.00
N GLY A 112 -13.30 -1.20 -8.09
CA GLY A 112 -12.38 -1.69 -9.11
C GLY A 112 -10.91 -1.61 -8.75
N ILE A 113 -10.57 -1.50 -7.46
CA ILE A 113 -9.21 -1.76 -6.97
C ILE A 113 -8.92 -3.26 -7.12
N ASP A 114 -7.77 -3.62 -7.69
CA ASP A 114 -7.51 -5.02 -8.10
C ASP A 114 -7.35 -5.96 -6.91
N ILE A 115 -6.69 -5.48 -5.86
CA ILE A 115 -6.44 -6.24 -4.64
C ILE A 115 -6.66 -5.33 -3.44
N VAL A 116 -7.49 -5.79 -2.51
CA VAL A 116 -7.67 -5.13 -1.22
C VAL A 116 -7.18 -6.08 -0.13
N VAL A 117 -6.29 -5.58 0.71
CA VAL A 117 -5.76 -6.29 1.87
C VAL A 117 -6.54 -5.82 3.10
N ASP A 118 -7.53 -6.60 3.51
CA ASP A 118 -8.24 -6.39 4.77
C ASP A 118 -7.36 -6.87 5.94
N VAL A 119 -6.77 -5.92 6.65
CA VAL A 119 -5.86 -6.22 7.77
C VAL A 119 -6.61 -6.78 8.96
N THR A 120 -7.83 -6.31 9.21
CA THR A 120 -8.64 -6.74 10.36
C THR A 120 -9.04 -8.19 10.19
N GLU A 121 -9.50 -8.57 9.00
CA GLU A 121 -9.85 -9.96 8.71
C GLU A 121 -8.61 -10.86 8.76
N LEU A 122 -7.50 -10.46 8.11
CA LEU A 122 -6.25 -11.25 8.11
C LEU A 122 -5.71 -11.52 9.51
N ILE A 123 -5.73 -10.51 10.39
CA ILE A 123 -5.29 -10.68 11.78
C ILE A 123 -6.27 -11.57 12.54
N THR A 124 -7.58 -11.38 12.33
CA THR A 124 -8.63 -12.16 12.98
C THR A 124 -8.52 -13.64 12.62
N GLU A 125 -8.46 -13.97 11.34
CA GLU A 125 -8.25 -15.34 10.84
C GLU A 125 -6.97 -15.95 11.43
N LYS A 126 -5.89 -15.16 11.49
CA LYS A 126 -4.62 -15.65 12.02
C LYS A 126 -4.69 -15.97 13.51
N ILE A 127 -5.32 -15.11 14.31
CA ILE A 127 -5.51 -15.34 15.75
C ILE A 127 -6.41 -16.55 15.97
N GLN A 128 -7.54 -16.64 15.26
CA GLN A 128 -8.46 -17.78 15.35
C GLN A 128 -7.75 -19.10 15.02
N SER A 129 -6.94 -19.13 13.96
CA SER A 129 -6.16 -20.31 13.58
C SER A 129 -5.16 -20.74 14.66
N LEU A 130 -4.59 -19.81 15.42
CA LEU A 130 -3.63 -20.11 16.49
C LEU A 130 -4.32 -20.56 17.78
N VAL A 131 -5.50 -19.99 18.07
CA VAL A 131 -6.24 -20.26 19.32
C VAL A 131 -7.15 -21.49 19.19
N ALA A 132 -7.68 -21.79 18.00
CA ALA A 132 -8.62 -22.89 17.80
C ALA A 132 -8.13 -24.25 18.34
N PRO A 133 -6.87 -24.68 18.13
CA PRO A 133 -6.37 -25.93 18.70
C PRO A 133 -6.37 -25.93 20.25
N MET A 134 -6.13 -24.78 20.88
CA MET A 134 -6.07 -24.65 22.34
C MET A 134 -7.45 -24.80 23.00
N LEU A 135 -8.53 -24.51 22.27
CA LEU A 135 -9.90 -24.65 22.76
C LEU A 135 -10.43 -26.09 22.71
N VAL A 136 -9.76 -26.98 21.97
CA VAL A 136 -10.19 -28.38 21.77
C VAL A 136 -9.53 -29.33 22.77
N GLU A 137 -8.40 -28.96 23.38
CA GLU A 137 -7.70 -29.79 24.37
C GLU A 137 -8.38 -29.83 25.77
N ASP A 138 -9.41 -29.01 26.01
CA ASP A 138 -10.17 -28.94 27.27
C ASP A 138 -11.48 -29.78 27.27
N LEU A 139 -11.67 -30.72 26.33
CA LEU A 139 -12.83 -31.65 26.25
C LEU A 139 -12.44 -33.12 26.38
#